data_AF-A0A143QBZ7-F1
#
_entry.id   AF-A0A143QBZ7-F1
#
_cell.length_a   1.000
_cell.length_b   1.000
_cell.length_c   1.000
_cell.angle_alpha   90.00
_cell.angle_beta   90.00
_cell.angle_gamma   90.00
#
_symmetry.space_group_name_H-M   'P 1'
#
loop_
_entity.id
_entity.type
_entity.pdbx_description
1 polymer ?
#
loop_
_entity_poly.entity_id
_entity_poly.type
_entity_poly.pdbx_seq_one_letter_code
_entity_poly.pdbx_strand_id
1 'polypeptide(L)'
;MELERTTEAIGSPIPSSIVTKPLEPWSAALVLVGAVAVTAASVVGVASPVLAGPVIGSTVAIVVGQALVFALVLGSRRSRPDLGLAATAAVGAVALGLAVTDLQLFARALDADRLDLFRPTAAAAPSPTVGSVALLAGHAAYVVAGVLAAVALARRPSVAVDDAPRRGVLVLLGAAGAAAAVVSPAYVSTDSVFLAPSVLGAPLSLALGYVLAALAVLVVVALAATSPRRDVTRGALVGVALSVLLVVVPRVPAAATAGDRIDVGPGTWLGLVGAALLLAAARPDRTAARPNRTDAAGERRRAAERPRRAPNARLVAGSLLLLSAAAAGAGSVLPVLAASGPIPRIAGLGAVAVSGVVVATVGVLLCLSEFAPSVRPASAPILAAHVALVAVVLQAVVLGVGVDGVRPGLGGWLLGLSVLAAVVAAPALAAAGGSDPVDSDAAERPLLVRAVAWTSAVLIVVGSLLPARSVDGRLGGWIGTWPWGWDVWGRVVFAAVVVTTAAILLRARRSRAVAAAVGTTVGAGGLALAAIVDGAAVGAAITGVGAIVSALLSGLLTRTDE
;
A
#
# COMPACT_ATOMS: atom_id res chain seq x y z
N MET A 1 -34.91 46.76 -47.08
CA MET A 1 -35.11 47.56 -45.86
C MET A 1 -36.26 46.89 -45.14
N GLU A 2 -36.09 46.50 -43.87
CA GLU A 2 -36.94 45.56 -43.08
C GLU A 2 -36.72 44.06 -43.31
N LEU A 3 -35.65 43.51 -42.71
CA LEU A 3 -35.65 42.15 -42.14
C LEU A 3 -34.42 41.87 -41.25
N GLU A 4 -33.91 42.89 -40.56
CA GLU A 4 -32.68 42.76 -39.77
C GLU A 4 -32.80 43.59 -38.48
N ARG A 5 -33.76 43.24 -37.60
CA ARG A 5 -33.91 43.84 -36.26
C ARG A 5 -34.96 43.09 -35.43
N THR A 6 -34.69 41.86 -35.00
CA THR A 6 -35.36 41.23 -33.83
C THR A 6 -34.70 39.89 -33.48
N THR A 7 -33.45 39.91 -33.03
CA THR A 7 -32.85 38.81 -32.24
C THR A 7 -31.77 39.39 -31.31
N GLU A 8 -32.13 40.47 -30.61
CA GLU A 8 -31.31 41.10 -29.58
C GLU A 8 -32.18 41.21 -28.31
N ALA A 9 -32.32 40.08 -27.60
CA ALA A 9 -32.68 40.02 -26.18
C ALA A 9 -32.99 38.57 -25.82
N ILE A 10 -32.08 37.93 -25.11
CA ILE A 10 -32.25 36.92 -24.04
C ILE A 10 -30.88 36.22 -23.95
N GLY A 11 -29.99 36.89 -23.23
CA GLY A 11 -28.64 36.44 -22.99
C GLY A 11 -28.06 37.19 -21.81
N SER A 12 -28.85 37.36 -20.74
CA SER A 12 -28.28 37.79 -19.47
C SER A 12 -27.41 36.64 -18.94
N PRO A 13 -26.09 36.81 -18.80
CA PRO A 13 -25.28 35.84 -18.09
C PRO A 13 -25.82 35.80 -16.65
N ILE A 14 -26.31 34.64 -16.22
CA ILE A 14 -26.58 34.38 -14.81
C ILE A 14 -25.26 34.70 -14.08
N PRO A 15 -25.24 35.63 -13.11
CA PRO A 15 -24.03 35.88 -12.34
C PRO A 15 -23.68 34.59 -11.59
N SER A 16 -22.62 33.92 -12.03
CA SER A 16 -22.01 32.76 -11.38
C SER A 16 -21.28 33.12 -10.08
N SER A 17 -21.72 34.19 -9.41
CA SER A 17 -21.26 34.59 -8.08
C SER A 17 -22.03 33.83 -7.00
N ILE A 18 -22.15 32.50 -7.12
CA ILE A 18 -22.11 31.69 -5.91
C ILE A 18 -20.64 31.75 -5.48
N VAL A 19 -20.36 32.75 -4.64
CA VAL A 19 -19.08 32.97 -3.99
C VAL A 19 -18.68 31.66 -3.31
N THR A 20 -17.90 30.85 -4.01
CA THR A 20 -17.28 29.67 -3.41
C THR A 20 -16.27 30.20 -2.41
N LYS A 21 -16.61 30.12 -1.12
CA LYS A 21 -15.72 30.53 -0.03
C LYS A 21 -14.33 29.93 -0.28
N PRO A 22 -13.24 30.69 -0.08
CA PRO A 22 -11.90 30.18 -0.31
C PRO A 22 -11.64 29.04 0.68
N LEU A 23 -11.50 27.81 0.17
CA LEU A 23 -11.25 26.60 0.99
C LEU A 23 -9.80 26.52 1.49
N GLU A 24 -8.90 27.22 0.79
CA GLU A 24 -7.46 27.26 1.07
C GLU A 24 -7.12 27.81 2.46
N PRO A 25 -7.63 28.98 2.93
CA PRO A 25 -7.37 29.49 4.29
C PRO A 25 -7.74 28.48 5.36
N TRP A 26 -8.91 27.86 5.24
CA TRP A 26 -9.41 26.84 6.16
C TRP A 26 -8.53 25.58 6.18
N SER A 27 -8.02 25.13 5.03
CA SER A 27 -7.14 23.96 5.02
C SER A 27 -5.86 24.18 5.84
N ALA A 28 -5.16 25.31 5.70
CA ALA A 28 -3.95 25.49 6.54
C ALA A 28 -4.25 25.90 7.98
N ALA A 29 -5.41 26.51 8.26
CA ALA A 29 -5.83 26.69 9.64
C ALA A 29 -5.98 25.31 10.32
N LEU A 30 -6.59 24.35 9.63
CA LEU A 30 -6.69 22.97 10.13
C LEU A 30 -5.34 22.24 10.19
N VAL A 31 -4.40 22.50 9.26
CA VAL A 31 -3.02 22.01 9.37
C VAL A 31 -2.36 22.54 10.65
N LEU A 32 -2.53 23.82 10.96
CA LEU A 32 -1.98 24.40 12.19
C LEU A 32 -2.60 23.76 13.43
N VAL A 33 -3.93 23.60 13.46
CA VAL A 33 -4.64 22.93 14.56
C VAL A 33 -4.15 21.49 14.71
N GLY A 34 -4.00 20.76 13.60
CA GLY A 34 -3.45 19.41 13.57
C GLY A 34 -2.04 19.34 14.15
N ALA A 35 -1.14 20.19 13.66
CA ALA A 35 0.25 20.29 14.11
C ALA A 35 0.35 20.59 15.62
N VAL A 36 -0.42 21.57 16.10
CA VAL A 36 -0.45 21.97 17.51
C VAL A 36 -1.01 20.84 18.38
N ALA A 37 -2.10 20.20 17.97
CA ALA A 37 -2.73 19.15 18.75
C ALA A 37 -1.85 17.88 18.86
N VAL A 38 -1.22 17.45 17.76
CA VAL A 38 -0.28 16.31 17.79
C VAL A 38 0.96 16.64 18.63
N THR A 39 1.46 17.87 18.54
CA THR A 39 2.59 18.33 19.37
C THR A 39 2.22 18.43 20.85
N ALA A 40 1.04 18.94 21.17
CA ALA A 40 0.57 19.01 22.55
C ALA A 40 0.37 17.60 23.14
N ALA A 41 -0.14 16.65 22.35
CA ALA A 41 -0.29 15.26 22.77
C ALA A 41 1.03 14.60 23.19
N SER A 42 2.13 14.87 22.46
CA SER A 42 3.46 14.33 22.80
C SER A 42 4.11 14.99 24.00
N VAL A 43 3.56 16.10 24.52
CA VAL A 43 4.02 16.78 25.74
C VAL A 43 3.16 16.42 26.94
N VAL A 44 1.83 16.44 26.78
CA VAL A 44 0.86 16.11 27.84
C VAL A 44 0.88 14.61 28.18
N GLY A 45 1.34 13.77 27.25
CA GLY A 45 1.35 12.31 27.37
C GLY A 45 -0.02 11.73 27.01
N VAL A 46 -0.02 10.58 26.33
CA VAL A 46 -1.24 9.99 25.72
C VAL A 46 -1.85 8.82 26.51
N ALA A 47 -1.14 8.31 27.51
CA ALA A 47 -1.57 7.20 28.35
C ALA A 47 -1.23 7.48 29.83
N SER A 48 -1.93 6.84 30.78
CA SER A 48 -1.70 6.97 32.23
C SER A 48 -2.23 5.74 32.99
N PRO A 49 -1.56 5.25 34.06
CA PRO A 49 -0.31 5.76 34.61
C PRO A 49 0.87 5.46 33.69
N VAL A 50 1.77 6.43 33.56
CA VAL A 50 3.03 6.30 32.81
C VAL A 50 4.16 6.47 33.80
N LEU A 51 4.96 5.41 33.96
CA LEU A 51 6.12 5.40 34.86
C LEU A 51 7.34 6.08 34.22
N ALA A 52 7.37 6.24 32.88
CA ALA A 52 8.36 7.01 32.14
C ALA A 52 7.68 7.80 31.00
N GLY A 53 7.67 9.13 31.10
CA GLY A 53 7.04 10.03 30.13
C GLY A 53 7.62 9.92 28.70
N PRO A 54 7.02 10.64 27.72
CA PRO A 54 7.51 10.65 26.34
C PRO A 54 9.00 10.98 26.28
N VAL A 55 9.72 10.27 25.41
CA VAL A 55 11.15 10.47 25.22
C VAL A 55 11.38 11.85 24.62
N ILE A 56 12.19 12.69 25.29
CA ILE A 56 12.47 14.07 24.85
C ILE A 56 12.87 14.13 23.37
N GLY A 57 13.73 13.22 22.93
CA GLY A 57 14.14 13.13 21.52
C GLY A 57 12.99 12.86 20.56
N SER A 58 12.02 12.02 20.93
CA SER A 58 10.81 11.75 20.15
C SER A 58 9.91 12.98 20.11
N THR A 59 9.69 13.65 21.24
CA THR A 59 8.93 14.90 21.31
C THR A 59 9.54 15.98 20.41
N VAL A 60 10.86 16.18 20.47
CA VAL A 60 11.57 17.14 19.60
C VAL A 60 11.40 16.79 18.12
N ALA A 61 11.55 15.51 17.75
CA ALA A 61 11.35 15.06 16.38
C ALA A 61 9.92 15.35 15.88
N ILE A 62 8.90 15.11 16.72
CA ILE A 62 7.50 15.42 16.42
C ILE A 62 7.33 16.94 16.23
N VAL A 63 7.79 17.76 17.17
CA VAL A 63 7.68 19.24 17.10
C VAL A 63 8.29 19.77 15.81
N VAL A 64 9.53 19.36 15.50
CA VAL A 64 10.25 19.82 14.31
C VAL A 64 9.54 19.36 13.03
N GLY A 65 9.11 18.10 12.97
CA GLY A 65 8.39 17.58 11.81
C GLY A 65 7.07 18.30 11.55
N GLN A 66 6.29 18.56 12.61
CA GLN A 66 5.01 19.27 12.52
C GLN A 66 5.23 20.74 12.10
N ALA A 67 6.28 21.39 12.60
CA ALA A 67 6.67 22.73 12.18
C ALA A 67 7.07 22.77 10.69
N LEU A 68 7.78 21.76 10.19
CA LEU A 68 8.15 21.66 8.77
C LEU A 68 6.93 21.49 7.86
N VAL A 69 5.95 20.66 8.24
CA VAL A 69 4.68 20.53 7.51
C VAL A 69 3.95 21.87 7.45
N PHE A 70 3.80 22.53 8.59
CA PHE A 70 3.14 23.85 8.64
C PHE A 70 3.88 24.90 7.82
N ALA A 71 5.21 24.97 7.92
CA ALA A 71 6.04 25.89 7.15
C ALA A 71 5.95 25.64 5.64
N LEU A 72 5.91 24.37 5.21
CA LEU A 72 5.71 24.01 3.80
C LEU A 72 4.35 24.52 3.30
N VAL A 73 3.28 24.27 4.06
CA VAL A 73 1.94 24.70 3.69
C VAL A 73 1.86 26.23 3.63
N LEU A 74 2.34 26.95 4.64
CA LEU A 74 2.28 28.40 4.67
C LEU A 74 3.19 29.06 3.62
N GLY A 75 4.42 28.58 3.46
CA GLY A 75 5.41 29.11 2.53
C GLY A 75 5.05 28.91 1.07
N SER A 76 4.31 27.83 0.75
CA SER A 76 3.86 27.56 -0.61
C SER A 76 2.62 28.36 -1.03
N ARG A 77 1.85 28.94 -0.10
CA ARG A 77 0.61 29.66 -0.42
C ARG A 77 0.79 30.82 -1.40
N ARG A 78 1.86 31.61 -1.22
CA ARG A 78 2.06 32.85 -2.00
C ARG A 78 2.64 32.58 -3.38
N SER A 79 3.51 31.58 -3.50
CA SER A 79 4.34 31.37 -4.68
C SER A 79 3.97 30.11 -5.48
N ARG A 80 3.51 29.05 -4.82
CA ARG A 80 3.19 27.74 -5.42
C ARG A 80 2.01 27.07 -4.71
N PRO A 81 0.79 27.65 -4.79
CA PRO A 81 -0.36 27.15 -4.05
C PRO A 81 -0.72 25.69 -4.37
N ASP A 82 -0.59 25.26 -5.63
CA ASP A 82 -0.86 23.87 -6.04
C ASP A 82 0.08 22.87 -5.33
N LEU A 83 1.32 23.26 -5.03
CA LEU A 83 2.27 22.46 -4.26
C LEU A 83 1.81 22.31 -2.82
N GLY A 84 1.41 23.41 -2.19
CA GLY A 84 0.90 23.40 -0.81
C GLY A 84 -0.35 22.58 -0.65
N LEU A 85 -1.30 22.71 -1.59
CA LEU A 85 -2.55 21.96 -1.59
C LEU A 85 -2.29 20.46 -1.79
N ALA A 86 -1.43 20.08 -2.73
CA ALA A 86 -1.11 18.68 -2.96
C ALA A 86 -0.34 18.05 -1.78
N ALA A 87 0.57 18.80 -1.15
CA ALA A 87 1.25 18.36 0.07
C ALA A 87 0.26 18.17 1.23
N THR A 88 -0.67 19.11 1.41
CA THR A 88 -1.71 19.02 2.45
C THR A 88 -2.64 17.82 2.21
N ALA A 89 -3.05 17.61 0.96
CA ALA A 89 -3.88 16.45 0.58
C ALA A 89 -3.16 15.12 0.87
N ALA A 90 -1.87 15.03 0.55
CA ALA A 90 -1.04 13.87 0.86
C ALA A 90 -0.93 13.61 2.37
N VAL A 91 -0.64 14.65 3.16
CA VAL A 91 -0.54 14.54 4.62
C VAL A 91 -1.87 14.10 5.23
N GLY A 92 -2.98 14.70 4.80
CA GLY A 92 -4.31 14.32 5.29
C GLY A 92 -4.71 12.89 4.93
N ALA A 93 -4.32 12.40 3.74
CA ALA A 93 -4.59 11.03 3.34
C ALA A 93 -3.84 10.00 4.21
N VAL A 94 -2.56 10.23 4.51
CA VAL A 94 -1.78 9.34 5.40
C VAL A 94 -2.26 9.46 6.85
N ALA A 95 -2.61 10.67 7.30
CA ALA A 95 -3.16 10.92 8.63
C ALA A 95 -4.45 10.14 8.93
N LEU A 96 -5.23 9.76 7.90
CA LEU A 96 -6.40 8.90 8.09
C LEU A 96 -6.00 7.52 8.64
N GLY A 97 -4.96 6.90 8.08
CA GLY A 97 -4.46 5.62 8.59
C GLY A 97 -3.88 5.75 9.98
N LEU A 98 -3.18 6.86 10.26
CA LEU A 98 -2.62 7.16 11.59
C LEU A 98 -3.71 7.41 12.65
N ALA A 99 -4.80 8.09 12.29
CA ALA A 99 -5.95 8.26 13.18
C ALA A 99 -6.54 6.91 13.58
N VAL A 100 -6.63 5.98 12.63
CA VAL A 100 -7.15 4.63 12.87
C VAL A 100 -6.19 3.81 13.73
N THR A 101 -4.87 3.90 13.53
CA THR A 101 -3.90 3.26 14.44
C THR A 101 -4.01 3.82 15.85
N ASP A 102 -4.27 5.12 15.99
CA ASP A 102 -4.32 5.79 17.30
C ASP A 102 -5.60 5.48 18.10
N LEU A 103 -6.65 4.96 17.46
CA LEU A 103 -7.80 4.38 18.18
C LEU A 103 -7.38 3.23 19.10
N GLN A 104 -6.24 2.58 18.82
CA GLN A 104 -5.68 1.54 19.68
C GLN A 104 -5.36 2.04 21.09
N LEU A 105 -5.04 3.33 21.26
CA LEU A 105 -4.80 3.93 22.57
C LEU A 105 -6.04 3.87 23.48
N PHE A 106 -7.24 3.91 22.89
CA PHE A 106 -8.51 3.83 23.62
C PHE A 106 -8.97 2.40 23.83
N ALA A 107 -8.61 1.48 22.94
CA ALA A 107 -8.99 0.08 23.04
C ALA A 107 -8.06 -0.71 23.97
N ARG A 108 -6.75 -0.72 23.67
CA ARG A 108 -5.69 -1.37 24.46
C ARG A 108 -4.37 -0.66 24.21
N ALA A 109 -4.05 0.31 25.06
CA ALA A 109 -2.85 1.12 24.93
C ALA A 109 -1.55 0.29 24.94
N LEU A 110 -1.47 -0.81 25.70
CA LEU A 110 -0.28 -1.68 25.68
C LEU A 110 0.06 -2.24 24.29
N ASP A 111 -0.96 -2.46 23.46
CA ASP A 111 -0.78 -2.98 22.11
C ASP A 111 -0.58 -1.85 21.08
N ALA A 112 -0.68 -0.58 21.50
CA ALA A 112 -0.41 0.56 20.64
C ALA A 112 1.10 0.66 20.45
N ASP A 113 1.57 0.41 19.22
CA ASP A 113 2.97 0.45 18.78
C ASP A 113 3.51 1.91 18.73
N ARG A 114 3.43 2.60 19.88
CA ARG A 114 3.66 4.05 20.06
C ARG A 114 4.69 4.34 21.16
N LEU A 115 5.80 3.60 21.16
CA LEU A 115 6.93 3.82 22.07
C LEU A 115 7.48 5.26 21.97
N ASP A 116 7.27 5.93 20.83
CA ASP A 116 7.57 7.35 20.59
C ASP A 116 6.74 8.32 21.45
N LEU A 117 5.59 7.88 21.97
CA LEU A 117 4.68 8.70 22.78
C LEU A 117 4.65 8.33 24.25
N PHE A 118 4.87 7.07 24.60
CA PHE A 118 4.96 6.60 25.99
C PHE A 118 5.63 5.23 26.06
N ARG A 119 6.20 4.91 27.23
CA ARG A 119 6.82 3.60 27.48
C ARG A 119 6.05 2.84 28.56
N PRO A 120 5.49 1.65 28.25
CA PRO A 120 4.99 0.75 29.29
C PRO A 120 6.16 0.16 30.08
N THR A 121 6.07 0.14 31.41
CA THR A 121 7.08 -0.51 32.29
C THR A 121 6.45 -1.53 33.24
N ALA A 122 5.15 -1.77 33.13
CA ALA A 122 4.40 -2.77 33.87
C ALA A 122 3.30 -3.35 32.98
N ALA A 123 2.85 -4.57 33.28
CA ALA A 123 1.76 -5.24 32.56
C ALA A 123 0.37 -4.66 32.86
N ALA A 124 0.27 -3.68 33.77
CA ALA A 124 -0.98 -2.97 34.03
C ALA A 124 -1.35 -2.13 32.81
N ALA A 125 -2.56 -2.31 32.29
CA ALA A 125 -3.03 -1.60 31.11
C ALA A 125 -3.17 -0.09 31.42
N PRO A 126 -2.43 0.79 30.72
CA PRO A 126 -2.59 2.22 30.89
C PRO A 126 -3.88 2.69 30.21
N SER A 127 -4.54 3.64 30.86
CA SER A 127 -5.75 4.31 30.38
C SER A 127 -5.42 5.49 29.45
N PRO A 128 -6.25 5.77 28.44
CA PRO A 128 -6.08 6.94 27.57
C PRO A 128 -6.23 8.25 28.36
N THR A 129 -5.45 9.27 28.02
CA THR A 129 -5.48 10.60 28.64
C THR A 129 -6.04 11.66 27.69
N VAL A 130 -6.14 12.92 28.15
CA VAL A 130 -6.44 14.08 27.28
C VAL A 130 -5.46 14.19 26.10
N GLY A 131 -4.21 13.75 26.27
CA GLY A 131 -3.23 13.72 25.17
C GLY A 131 -3.64 12.76 24.05
N SER A 132 -4.23 11.61 24.35
CA SER A 132 -4.75 10.70 23.30
C SER A 132 -5.89 11.33 22.50
N VAL A 133 -6.77 12.10 23.17
CA VAL A 133 -7.85 12.84 22.52
C VAL A 133 -7.29 13.95 21.63
N ALA A 134 -6.29 14.69 22.11
CA ALA A 134 -5.60 15.71 21.33
C ALA A 134 -4.89 15.12 20.10
N LEU A 135 -4.24 13.96 20.23
CA LEU A 135 -3.60 13.26 19.13
C LEU A 135 -4.61 12.88 18.04
N LEU A 136 -5.72 12.24 18.44
CA LEU A 136 -6.77 11.81 17.52
C LEU A 136 -7.44 13.01 16.84
N ALA A 137 -7.75 14.06 17.61
CA ALA A 137 -8.29 15.32 17.08
C ALA A 137 -7.32 15.98 16.08
N GLY A 138 -6.02 15.92 16.35
CA GLY A 138 -4.98 16.44 15.47
C GLY A 138 -4.93 15.71 14.13
N HIS A 139 -4.95 14.37 14.15
CA HIS A 139 -5.04 13.58 12.92
C HIS A 139 -6.37 13.81 12.18
N ALA A 140 -7.50 13.93 12.88
CA ALA A 140 -8.77 14.27 12.26
C ALA A 140 -8.74 15.65 11.58
N ALA A 141 -8.12 16.65 12.21
CA ALA A 141 -7.92 17.97 11.59
C ALA A 141 -7.06 17.88 10.31
N TYR A 142 -6.02 17.06 10.30
CA TYR A 142 -5.22 16.78 9.10
C TYR A 142 -6.04 16.14 7.98
N VAL A 143 -6.90 15.16 8.31
CA VAL A 143 -7.79 14.52 7.33
C VAL A 143 -8.70 15.56 6.68
N VAL A 144 -9.38 16.38 7.48
CA VAL A 144 -10.29 17.42 6.97
C VAL A 144 -9.50 18.46 6.15
N ALA A 145 -8.32 18.87 6.61
CA ALA A 145 -7.45 19.76 5.85
C ALA A 145 -7.08 19.19 4.48
N GLY A 146 -6.74 17.90 4.43
CA GLY A 146 -6.41 17.20 3.19
C GLY A 146 -7.58 17.12 2.22
N VAL A 147 -8.79 16.83 2.71
CA VAL A 147 -10.02 16.84 1.90
C VAL A 147 -10.29 18.23 1.32
N LEU A 148 -10.23 19.28 2.15
CA LEU A 148 -10.41 20.65 1.67
C LEU A 148 -9.36 21.05 0.65
N ALA A 149 -8.11 20.63 0.84
CA ALA A 149 -7.02 20.89 -0.09
C ALA A 149 -7.21 20.16 -1.43
N ALA A 150 -7.65 18.90 -1.40
CA ALA A 150 -7.98 18.13 -2.61
C ALA A 150 -9.14 18.76 -3.39
N VAL A 151 -10.20 19.20 -2.71
CA VAL A 151 -11.34 19.90 -3.33
C VAL A 151 -10.90 21.25 -3.92
N ALA A 152 -10.07 22.02 -3.21
CA ALA A 152 -9.51 23.26 -3.72
C ALA A 152 -8.67 23.03 -4.98
N LEU A 153 -7.85 21.98 -4.98
CA LEU A 153 -7.01 21.62 -6.12
C LEU A 153 -7.83 21.18 -7.34
N ALA A 154 -8.91 20.41 -7.12
CA ALA A 154 -9.83 19.96 -8.17
C ALA A 154 -10.59 21.12 -8.85
N ARG A 155 -10.83 22.22 -8.12
CA ARG A 155 -11.48 23.43 -8.66
C ARG A 155 -10.56 24.32 -9.48
N ARG A 156 -9.24 24.11 -9.43
CA ARG A 156 -8.27 24.95 -10.15
C ARG A 156 -8.15 24.50 -11.61
N PRO A 157 -8.03 25.44 -12.58
CA PRO A 157 -7.90 25.10 -13.99
C PRO A 157 -6.60 24.32 -14.26
N SER A 158 -6.68 23.27 -15.08
CA SER A 158 -5.51 22.49 -15.50
C SER A 158 -4.94 23.02 -16.81
N VAL A 159 -3.74 23.59 -16.76
CA VAL A 159 -2.89 23.78 -17.94
C VAL A 159 -1.94 22.59 -17.99
N ALA A 160 -2.07 21.74 -19.01
CA ALA A 160 -1.17 20.62 -19.21
C ALA A 160 0.21 21.15 -19.63
N VAL A 161 1.23 20.83 -18.85
CA VAL A 161 2.62 21.00 -19.26
C VAL A 161 3.12 19.61 -19.60
N ASP A 162 3.26 19.33 -20.90
CA ASP A 162 3.85 18.07 -21.38
C ASP A 162 5.32 18.07 -21.00
N ASP A 163 5.63 17.36 -19.92
CA ASP A 163 6.97 16.85 -19.60
C ASP A 163 6.79 15.70 -18.62
N ALA A 164 6.90 14.47 -19.13
CA ALA A 164 6.86 13.26 -18.32
C ALA A 164 8.12 13.18 -17.44
N PRO A 165 8.00 12.81 -16.14
CA PRO A 165 9.13 12.83 -15.23
C PRO A 165 10.12 11.69 -15.55
N ARG A 166 11.37 12.03 -15.89
CA ARG A 166 12.53 11.11 -16.02
C ARG A 166 12.94 10.37 -14.72
N ARG A 167 12.07 10.32 -13.70
CA ARG A 167 12.39 9.83 -12.35
C ARG A 167 11.48 8.71 -11.86
N GLY A 168 10.83 8.00 -12.78
CA GLY A 168 9.89 6.93 -12.46
C GLY A 168 10.44 5.91 -11.44
N VAL A 169 11.69 5.48 -11.59
CA VAL A 169 12.31 4.50 -10.68
C VAL A 169 12.42 5.01 -9.23
N LEU A 170 12.79 6.28 -9.03
CA LEU A 170 12.87 6.87 -7.67
C LEU A 170 11.49 6.97 -7.03
N VAL A 171 10.48 7.35 -7.81
CA VAL A 171 9.08 7.42 -7.34
C VAL A 171 8.57 6.04 -6.95
N LEU A 172 8.86 5.04 -7.79
CA LEU A 172 8.48 3.64 -7.55
C LEU A 172 9.12 3.09 -6.27
N LEU A 173 10.45 3.13 -6.18
CA LEU A 173 11.18 2.61 -5.03
C LEU A 173 10.87 3.40 -3.76
N GLY A 174 10.70 4.71 -3.88
CA GLY A 174 10.29 5.58 -2.79
C GLY A 174 8.91 5.25 -2.25
N ALA A 175 7.92 5.06 -3.12
CA ALA A 175 6.56 4.69 -2.75
C ALA A 175 6.50 3.29 -2.12
N ALA A 176 7.21 2.33 -2.70
CA ALA A 176 7.29 0.96 -2.17
C ALA A 176 7.93 0.95 -0.77
N GLY A 177 9.06 1.65 -0.59
CA GLY A 177 9.73 1.78 0.70
C GLY A 177 8.84 2.47 1.75
N ALA A 178 8.18 3.57 1.37
CA ALA A 178 7.26 4.31 2.24
C ALA A 178 6.03 3.48 2.66
N ALA A 179 5.42 2.73 1.74
CA ALA A 179 4.29 1.85 2.06
C ALA A 179 4.73 0.68 2.95
N ALA A 180 5.88 0.06 2.63
CA ALA A 180 6.45 -1.03 3.42
C ALA A 180 6.83 -0.59 4.83
N ALA A 181 7.29 0.65 5.00
CA ALA A 181 7.66 1.24 6.29
C ALA A 181 6.52 1.22 7.31
N VAL A 182 5.31 1.45 6.83
CA VAL A 182 4.11 1.57 7.67
C VAL A 182 3.56 0.19 8.04
N VAL A 183 3.78 -0.83 7.20
CA VAL A 183 3.29 -2.20 7.42
C VAL A 183 4.34 -3.10 8.08
N SER A 184 5.60 -2.69 8.09
CA SER A 184 6.68 -3.45 8.73
C SER A 184 6.77 -3.10 10.23
N PRO A 185 7.25 -4.02 11.08
CA PRO A 185 7.45 -3.74 12.50
C PRO A 185 8.26 -2.47 12.73
N ALA A 186 7.74 -1.59 13.58
CA ALA A 186 8.38 -0.33 13.97
C ALA A 186 9.62 -0.56 14.83
N TYR A 187 9.55 -1.59 15.68
CA TYR A 187 10.57 -1.99 16.64
C TYR A 187 10.81 -3.50 16.57
N VAL A 188 11.97 -3.92 17.06
CA VAL A 188 12.25 -5.31 17.43
C VAL A 188 12.41 -5.33 18.95
N SER A 189 11.69 -6.22 19.63
CA SER A 189 11.75 -6.29 21.09
C SER A 189 11.96 -7.71 21.59
N THR A 190 12.85 -7.83 22.57
CA THR A 190 13.00 -9.01 23.44
C THR A 190 12.44 -8.75 24.85
N ASP A 191 11.78 -7.60 25.04
CA ASP A 191 11.14 -7.22 26.29
C ASP A 191 9.79 -7.95 26.44
N SER A 192 9.52 -8.51 27.63
CA SER A 192 8.26 -9.19 27.92
C SER A 192 7.10 -8.21 28.16
N VAL A 193 7.39 -6.94 28.42
CA VAL A 193 6.38 -5.89 28.67
C VAL A 193 5.97 -5.18 27.38
N PHE A 194 6.88 -5.05 26.41
CA PHE A 194 6.61 -4.38 25.13
C PHE A 194 6.68 -5.39 23.98
N LEU A 195 5.52 -5.92 23.59
CA LEU A 195 5.41 -6.81 22.43
C LEU A 195 5.35 -5.93 21.18
N ALA A 196 6.48 -5.76 20.48
CA ALA A 196 6.53 -5.06 19.19
C ALA A 196 5.82 -5.92 18.12
N PRO A 197 4.52 -5.74 17.86
CA PRO A 197 3.74 -6.70 17.11
C PRO A 197 4.01 -6.49 15.62
N SER A 198 4.25 -7.59 14.89
CA SER A 198 4.19 -7.53 13.43
C SER A 198 2.74 -7.29 12.99
N VAL A 199 2.52 -6.68 11.81
CA VAL A 199 1.15 -6.48 11.27
C VAL A 199 0.37 -7.78 11.15
N LEU A 200 1.06 -8.91 10.96
CA LEU A 200 0.44 -10.23 10.92
C LEU A 200 -0.12 -10.67 12.28
N GLY A 201 0.53 -10.25 13.37
CA GLY A 201 0.14 -10.57 14.74
C GLY A 201 -0.65 -9.48 15.46
N ALA A 202 -0.71 -8.27 14.88
CA ALA A 202 -1.26 -7.08 15.51
C ALA A 202 -2.78 -7.14 15.74
N PRO A 203 -3.31 -6.37 16.73
CA PRO A 203 -4.73 -6.11 16.85
C PRO A 203 -5.31 -5.51 15.57
N LEU A 204 -6.60 -5.77 15.36
CA LEU A 204 -7.30 -5.51 14.11
C LEU A 204 -7.33 -4.02 13.71
N SER A 205 -7.60 -3.15 14.68
CA SER A 205 -7.59 -1.68 14.54
C SER A 205 -6.21 -1.16 14.14
N LEU A 206 -5.15 -1.70 14.75
CA LEU A 206 -3.77 -1.34 14.43
C LEU A 206 -3.40 -1.78 13.00
N ALA A 207 -3.73 -3.02 12.63
CA ALA A 207 -3.50 -3.54 11.28
C ALA A 207 -4.28 -2.74 10.21
N LEU A 208 -5.54 -2.35 10.47
CA LEU A 208 -6.33 -1.52 9.57
C LEU A 208 -5.64 -0.18 9.31
N GLY A 209 -5.22 0.51 10.36
CA GLY A 209 -4.59 1.82 10.24
C GLY A 209 -3.29 1.75 9.42
N TYR A 210 -2.49 0.70 9.62
CA TYR A 210 -1.28 0.47 8.83
C TYR A 210 -1.57 0.21 7.35
N VAL A 211 -2.56 -0.63 7.04
CA VAL A 211 -2.98 -0.89 5.65
C VAL A 211 -3.53 0.38 5.01
N LEU A 212 -4.39 1.14 5.71
CA LEU A 212 -4.95 2.39 5.19
C LEU A 212 -3.88 3.43 4.89
N ALA A 213 -2.92 3.61 5.79
CA ALA A 213 -1.80 4.53 5.57
C ALA A 213 -0.92 4.09 4.39
N ALA A 214 -0.61 2.79 4.26
CA ALA A 214 0.15 2.28 3.12
C ALA A 214 -0.59 2.46 1.78
N LEU A 215 -1.89 2.19 1.76
CA LEU A 215 -2.74 2.44 0.58
C LEU A 215 -2.79 3.93 0.23
N ALA A 216 -2.93 4.80 1.23
CA ALA A 216 -2.92 6.24 1.03
C ALA A 216 -1.60 6.72 0.39
N VAL A 217 -0.45 6.24 0.88
CA VAL A 217 0.86 6.49 0.28
C VAL A 217 0.87 6.09 -1.21
N LEU A 218 0.48 4.86 -1.52
CA LEU A 218 0.51 4.32 -2.89
C LEU A 218 -0.43 5.09 -3.82
N VAL A 219 -1.67 5.35 -3.39
CA VAL A 219 -2.68 6.06 -4.19
C VAL A 219 -2.25 7.51 -4.43
N VAL A 220 -1.77 8.23 -3.42
CA VAL A 220 -1.33 9.62 -3.57
C VAL A 220 -0.13 9.71 -4.52
N VAL A 221 0.86 8.82 -4.39
CA VAL A 221 2.02 8.82 -5.29
C VAL A 221 1.60 8.45 -6.72
N ALA A 222 0.66 7.51 -6.89
CA ALA A 222 0.13 7.17 -8.20
C ALA A 222 -0.55 8.36 -8.88
N LEU A 223 -1.46 9.03 -8.16
CA LEU A 223 -2.15 10.22 -8.64
C LEU A 223 -1.16 11.33 -8.98
N ALA A 224 -0.14 11.53 -8.14
CA ALA A 224 0.94 12.48 -8.37
C ALA A 224 1.73 12.16 -9.64
N ALA A 225 2.06 10.88 -9.88
CA ALA A 225 2.79 10.44 -11.07
C ALA A 225 1.96 10.60 -12.37
N THR A 226 0.63 10.55 -12.28
CA THR A 226 -0.27 10.82 -13.42
C THR A 226 -0.63 12.30 -13.61
N SER A 227 -0.26 13.16 -12.67
CA SER A 227 -0.63 14.58 -12.72
C SER A 227 0.17 15.33 -13.79
N PRO A 228 -0.49 16.12 -14.67
CA PRO A 228 0.20 16.96 -15.63
C PRO A 228 0.79 18.24 -15.00
N ARG A 229 0.53 18.50 -13.72
CA ARG A 229 1.03 19.68 -12.99
C ARG A 229 2.22 19.32 -12.13
N ARG A 230 3.39 19.88 -12.45
CA ARG A 230 4.65 19.65 -11.72
C ARG A 230 4.56 19.99 -10.24
N ASP A 231 3.89 21.09 -9.90
CA ASP A 231 3.77 21.53 -8.51
C ASP A 231 2.88 20.57 -7.69
N VAL A 232 1.83 20.01 -8.30
CA VAL A 232 1.01 18.96 -7.67
C VAL A 232 1.82 17.70 -7.43
N THR A 233 2.57 17.23 -8.43
CA THR A 233 3.42 16.04 -8.28
C THR A 233 4.44 16.23 -7.18
N ARG A 234 5.17 17.36 -7.18
CA ARG A 234 6.17 17.67 -6.15
C ARG A 234 5.54 17.80 -4.77
N GLY A 235 4.43 18.52 -4.67
CA GLY A 235 3.71 18.71 -3.42
C GLY A 235 3.26 17.39 -2.82
N ALA A 236 2.64 16.53 -3.62
CA ALA A 236 2.20 15.20 -3.18
C ALA A 236 3.38 14.30 -2.75
N LEU A 237 4.46 14.24 -3.53
CA LEU A 237 5.65 13.45 -3.17
C LEU A 237 6.31 13.95 -1.88
N VAL A 238 6.45 15.27 -1.71
CA VAL A 238 6.99 15.88 -0.47
C VAL A 238 6.05 15.62 0.70
N GLY A 239 4.73 15.77 0.52
CA GLY A 239 3.75 15.54 1.57
C GLY A 239 3.74 14.08 2.06
N VAL A 240 3.81 13.11 1.14
CA VAL A 240 3.98 11.68 1.49
C VAL A 240 5.29 11.45 2.24
N ALA A 241 6.40 11.99 1.74
CA ALA A 241 7.70 11.81 2.38
C ALA A 241 7.73 12.40 3.79
N LEU A 242 7.18 13.60 3.99
CA LEU A 242 7.06 14.23 5.31
C LEU A 242 6.16 13.43 6.25
N SER A 243 5.06 12.86 5.74
CA SER A 243 4.17 12.02 6.54
C SER A 243 4.88 10.76 7.03
N VAL A 244 5.65 10.11 6.16
CA VAL A 244 6.45 8.93 6.52
C VAL A 244 7.53 9.32 7.54
N LEU A 245 8.24 10.44 7.33
CA LEU A 245 9.25 10.93 8.28
C LEU A 245 8.64 11.27 9.65
N LEU A 246 7.45 11.86 9.69
CA LEU A 246 6.71 12.12 10.94
C LEU A 246 6.37 10.85 11.72
N VAL A 247 6.27 9.70 11.05
CA VAL A 247 6.05 8.39 11.68
C VAL A 247 7.36 7.75 12.10
N VAL A 248 8.39 7.75 11.24
CA VAL A 248 9.61 6.94 11.48
C VAL A 248 10.68 7.66 12.28
N VAL A 249 10.84 8.98 12.15
CA VAL A 249 11.90 9.73 12.84
C VAL A 249 11.72 9.72 14.37
N PRO A 250 10.50 9.89 14.93
CA PRO A 250 10.30 9.81 16.38
C PRO A 250 10.63 8.43 16.97
N ARG A 251 10.66 7.37 16.16
CA ARG A 251 10.93 5.99 16.61
C ARG A 251 12.39 5.76 16.98
N VAL A 252 13.32 6.46 16.31
CA VAL A 252 14.77 6.30 16.54
C VAL A 252 15.18 6.69 17.97
N PRO A 253 14.88 7.91 18.47
CA PRO A 253 15.19 8.26 19.86
C PRO A 253 14.40 7.42 20.87
N ALA A 254 13.18 6.99 20.52
CA ALA A 254 12.39 6.10 21.37
C ALA A 254 13.10 4.76 21.62
N ALA A 255 13.58 4.10 20.57
CA ALA A 255 14.36 2.87 20.68
C ALA A 255 15.69 3.11 21.43
N ALA A 256 16.43 4.16 21.05
CA ALA A 256 17.73 4.47 21.65
C ALA A 256 17.69 4.69 23.17
N THR A 257 16.55 5.09 23.72
CA THR A 257 16.35 5.31 25.16
C THR A 257 15.57 4.19 25.85
N ALA A 258 15.12 3.18 25.10
CA ALA A 258 14.40 2.04 25.62
C ALA A 258 15.33 0.97 26.25
N GLY A 259 16.64 1.09 26.07
CA GLY A 259 17.65 0.17 26.58
C GLY A 259 17.86 -1.05 25.67
N ASP A 260 18.73 -1.97 26.09
CA ASP A 260 19.30 -3.02 25.22
C ASP A 260 18.32 -4.09 24.70
N ARG A 261 17.04 -4.01 25.10
CA ARG A 261 16.02 -5.00 24.72
C ARG A 261 15.12 -4.56 23.57
N ILE A 262 15.17 -3.28 23.18
CA ILE A 262 14.30 -2.71 22.16
C ILE A 262 15.15 -1.96 21.13
N ASP A 263 15.12 -2.45 19.90
CA ASP A 263 15.83 -1.88 18.76
C ASP A 263 14.86 -1.33 17.70
N VAL A 264 15.42 -0.50 16.82
CA VAL A 264 14.71 0.04 15.66
C VAL A 264 14.39 -1.08 14.67
N GLY A 265 13.11 -1.25 14.34
CA GLY A 265 12.65 -2.26 13.39
C GLY A 265 12.89 -1.88 11.92
N PRO A 266 12.76 -2.86 11.00
CA PRO A 266 12.99 -2.66 9.57
C PRO A 266 12.06 -1.61 8.94
N GLY A 267 10.86 -1.42 9.50
CA GLY A 267 9.92 -0.41 9.00
C GLY A 267 10.47 1.01 9.06
N THR A 268 11.22 1.34 10.12
CA THR A 268 11.83 2.66 10.29
C THR A 268 12.87 2.93 9.20
N TRP A 269 13.74 1.95 8.91
CA TRP A 269 14.77 2.08 7.88
C TRP A 269 14.18 2.18 6.46
N LEU A 270 13.19 1.33 6.15
CA LEU A 270 12.47 1.39 4.87
C LEU A 270 11.78 2.74 4.67
N GLY A 271 11.26 3.34 5.74
CA GLY A 271 10.62 4.65 5.70
C GLY A 271 11.61 5.77 5.44
N LEU A 272 12.77 5.75 6.10
CA LEU A 272 13.83 6.73 5.87
C LEU A 272 14.34 6.68 4.43
N VAL A 273 14.64 5.50 3.91
CA VAL A 273 15.08 5.31 2.52
C VAL A 273 13.97 5.71 1.54
N GLY A 274 12.74 5.25 1.78
CA GLY A 274 11.58 5.56 0.95
C GLY A 274 11.31 7.07 0.86
N ALA A 275 11.31 7.76 2.01
CA ALA A 275 11.14 9.20 2.07
C ALA A 275 12.28 9.95 1.36
N ALA A 276 13.54 9.52 1.54
CA ALA A 276 14.68 10.12 0.86
C ALA A 276 14.57 10.01 -0.68
N LEU A 277 14.13 8.86 -1.19
CA LEU A 277 13.90 8.65 -2.61
C LEU A 277 12.75 9.51 -3.15
N LEU A 278 11.64 9.64 -2.41
CA LEU A 278 10.52 10.52 -2.78
C LEU A 278 10.93 12.00 -2.79
N LEU A 279 11.71 12.46 -1.79
CA LEU A 279 12.25 13.82 -1.76
C LEU A 279 13.25 14.07 -2.90
N ALA A 280 14.10 13.09 -3.22
CA ALA A 280 14.98 13.14 -4.38
C ALA A 280 14.18 13.25 -5.68
N ALA A 281 13.10 12.48 -5.82
CA ALA A 281 12.19 12.53 -6.96
C ALA A 281 11.49 13.90 -7.08
N ALA A 282 11.16 14.56 -5.97
CA ALA A 282 10.48 15.85 -5.95
C ALA A 282 11.38 17.07 -6.28
N ARG A 283 12.70 16.91 -6.38
CA ARG A 283 13.62 18.04 -6.64
C ARG A 283 13.30 18.75 -7.97
N PRO A 284 13.38 20.09 -8.05
CA PRO A 284 13.21 20.79 -9.31
C PRO A 284 14.33 20.43 -10.30
N ASP A 285 13.98 20.05 -11.53
CA ASP A 285 14.96 19.88 -12.60
C ASP A 285 15.55 21.24 -12.97
N ARG A 286 16.81 21.46 -12.62
CA ARG A 286 17.56 22.67 -12.99
C ARG A 286 18.02 22.66 -14.44
N THR A 287 17.96 21.51 -15.12
CA THR A 287 18.45 21.30 -16.49
C THR A 287 17.39 21.44 -17.58
N ALA A 288 16.10 21.58 -17.24
CA ALA A 288 15.00 21.73 -18.20
C ALA A 288 14.89 23.14 -18.84
N ALA A 289 15.97 23.92 -18.86
CA ALA A 289 16.00 25.30 -19.34
C ALA A 289 16.35 25.44 -20.84
N ARG A 290 16.39 24.35 -21.62
CA ARG A 290 16.52 24.44 -23.08
C ARG A 290 15.48 23.56 -23.76
N PRO A 291 14.37 24.13 -24.25
CA PRO A 291 13.49 23.41 -25.16
C PRO A 291 14.23 23.25 -26.49
N ASN A 292 14.76 22.06 -26.76
CA ASN A 292 15.27 21.74 -28.08
C ASN A 292 14.06 21.57 -29.01
N ARG A 293 13.77 22.61 -29.81
CA ARG A 293 12.57 22.69 -30.68
C ARG A 293 12.47 21.54 -31.70
N THR A 294 13.56 20.81 -31.93
CA THR A 294 13.65 19.71 -32.87
C THR A 294 13.05 18.39 -32.36
N ASP A 295 13.11 18.11 -31.05
CA ASP A 295 12.56 16.86 -30.48
C ASP A 295 11.03 16.95 -30.26
N ALA A 296 10.54 18.15 -29.95
CA ALA A 296 9.11 18.42 -29.74
C ALA A 296 8.26 18.21 -31.01
N ALA A 297 8.83 18.37 -32.21
CA ALA A 297 8.13 18.13 -33.47
C ALA A 297 7.99 16.62 -33.79
N GLY A 298 9.01 15.82 -33.47
CA GLY A 298 8.98 14.37 -33.62
C GLY A 298 8.07 13.67 -32.61
N GLU A 299 8.02 14.17 -31.37
CA GLU A 299 7.14 13.65 -30.32
C GLU A 299 5.68 14.07 -30.51
N ARG A 300 5.41 15.29 -31.01
CA ARG A 300 4.04 15.72 -31.39
C ARG A 300 3.44 14.85 -32.49
N ARG A 301 4.25 14.40 -33.46
CA ARG A 301 3.79 13.50 -34.52
C ARG A 301 3.47 12.09 -33.99
N ARG A 302 4.28 11.57 -33.07
CA ARG A 302 4.03 10.28 -32.37
C ARG A 302 2.86 10.33 -31.37
N ALA A 303 2.59 11.51 -30.80
CA ALA A 303 1.45 11.72 -29.90
C ALA A 303 0.13 11.93 -30.66
N ALA A 304 0.17 12.56 -31.84
CA ALA A 304 -0.97 12.74 -32.73
C ALA A 304 -1.42 11.43 -33.41
N GLU A 305 -0.53 10.46 -33.57
CA GLU A 305 -0.82 9.13 -34.12
C GLU A 305 -1.31 8.11 -33.07
N ARG A 306 -1.42 8.47 -31.78
CA ARG A 306 -1.98 7.56 -30.78
C ARG A 306 -3.50 7.47 -30.92
N PRO A 307 -4.07 6.29 -31.23
CA PRO A 307 -5.51 6.13 -31.37
C PRO A 307 -6.24 6.51 -30.08
N ARG A 308 -7.34 7.25 -30.20
CA ARG A 308 -8.26 7.55 -29.09
C ARG A 308 -9.06 6.30 -28.69
N ARG A 309 -8.80 5.84 -27.46
CA ARG A 309 -9.72 5.24 -26.47
C ARG A 309 -10.53 4.00 -26.90
N ALA A 310 -9.89 2.83 -26.88
CA ALA A 310 -10.49 1.68 -26.20
C ALA A 310 -10.31 1.86 -24.68
N PRO A 311 -11.20 1.33 -23.81
CA PRO A 311 -10.92 1.27 -22.38
C PRO A 311 -9.57 0.54 -22.21
N ASN A 312 -8.57 1.26 -21.70
CA ASN A 312 -7.25 0.72 -21.46
C ASN A 312 -7.40 -0.48 -20.51
N ALA A 313 -7.35 -1.71 -21.01
CA ALA A 313 -7.53 -2.92 -20.21
C ALA A 313 -6.64 -2.94 -18.96
N ARG A 314 -5.47 -2.28 -19.02
CA ARG A 314 -4.59 -2.01 -17.86
C ARG A 314 -5.23 -1.18 -16.74
N LEU A 315 -6.01 -0.16 -17.06
CA LEU A 315 -6.70 0.69 -16.08
C LEU A 315 -7.84 -0.09 -15.42
N VAL A 316 -8.57 -0.89 -16.21
CA VAL A 316 -9.60 -1.78 -15.70
C VAL A 316 -8.98 -2.81 -14.75
N ALA A 317 -7.90 -3.48 -15.17
CA ALA A 317 -7.16 -4.42 -14.34
C ALA A 317 -6.63 -3.75 -13.06
N GLY A 318 -5.96 -2.60 -13.17
CA GLY A 318 -5.44 -1.86 -12.02
C GLY A 318 -6.54 -1.43 -11.05
N SER A 319 -7.68 -0.95 -11.55
CA SER A 319 -8.82 -0.55 -10.71
C SER A 319 -9.46 -1.74 -10.00
N LEU A 320 -9.60 -2.88 -10.68
CA LEU A 320 -10.12 -4.11 -10.08
C LEU A 320 -9.18 -4.69 -9.02
N LEU A 321 -7.86 -4.59 -9.22
CA LEU A 321 -6.89 -4.97 -8.19
C LEU A 321 -6.95 -4.03 -6.99
N LEU A 322 -7.15 -2.73 -7.20
CA LEU A 322 -7.36 -1.78 -6.09
C LEU A 322 -8.66 -2.07 -5.34
N LEU A 323 -9.73 -2.41 -6.04
CA LEU A 323 -10.99 -2.85 -5.42
C LEU A 323 -10.79 -4.13 -4.61
N SER A 324 -10.09 -5.12 -5.18
CA SER A 324 -9.76 -6.38 -4.49
C SER A 324 -8.94 -6.10 -3.22
N ALA A 325 -7.89 -5.30 -3.32
CA ALA A 325 -7.06 -4.91 -2.18
C ALA A 325 -7.85 -4.16 -1.09
N ALA A 326 -8.70 -3.20 -1.46
CA ALA A 326 -9.52 -2.46 -0.52
C ALA A 326 -10.55 -3.38 0.17
N ALA A 327 -11.19 -4.27 -0.59
CA ALA A 327 -12.14 -5.24 -0.05
C ALA A 327 -11.44 -6.27 0.86
N ALA A 328 -10.22 -6.71 0.51
CA ALA A 328 -9.41 -7.58 1.35
C ALA A 328 -8.99 -6.90 2.65
N GLY A 329 -8.53 -5.65 2.59
CA GLY A 329 -8.11 -4.88 3.75
C GLY A 329 -9.28 -4.53 4.68
N ALA A 330 -10.44 -4.17 4.13
CA ALA A 330 -11.65 -3.95 4.94
C ALA A 330 -12.21 -5.29 5.47
N GLY A 331 -12.19 -6.33 4.65
CA GLY A 331 -12.70 -7.65 4.96
C GLY A 331 -11.90 -8.39 6.03
N SER A 332 -10.58 -8.15 6.10
CA SER A 332 -9.73 -8.72 7.15
C SER A 332 -9.96 -8.08 8.52
N VAL A 333 -10.61 -6.91 8.57
CA VAL A 333 -10.81 -6.09 9.78
C VAL A 333 -12.25 -6.12 10.27
N LEU A 334 -13.21 -6.33 9.38
CA LEU A 334 -14.60 -6.49 9.78
C LEU A 334 -14.85 -7.92 10.28
N PRO A 335 -15.85 -8.14 11.15
CA PRO A 335 -16.22 -9.47 11.61
C PRO A 335 -16.46 -10.39 10.40
N VAL A 336 -15.63 -11.42 10.28
CA VAL A 336 -15.74 -12.39 9.17
C VAL A 336 -16.89 -13.36 9.40
N LEU A 337 -17.13 -13.70 10.67
CA LEU A 337 -18.31 -14.43 11.12
C LEU A 337 -19.12 -13.53 12.06
N ALA A 338 -20.43 -13.73 12.08
CA ALA A 338 -21.35 -13.11 13.01
C ALA A 338 -22.13 -14.20 13.75
N ALA A 339 -22.08 -14.17 15.08
CA ALA A 339 -22.77 -15.11 15.97
C ALA A 339 -23.11 -14.42 17.30
N SER A 340 -24.07 -14.97 18.05
CA SER A 340 -24.45 -14.47 19.38
C SER A 340 -23.45 -14.87 20.49
N GLY A 341 -22.60 -15.87 20.23
CA GLY A 341 -21.58 -16.37 21.15
C GLY A 341 -20.15 -15.93 20.80
N PRO A 342 -19.15 -16.35 21.59
CA PRO A 342 -17.75 -16.06 21.33
C PRO A 342 -17.30 -16.70 20.01
N ILE A 343 -16.65 -15.91 19.15
CA ILE A 343 -16.14 -16.34 17.84
C ILE A 343 -14.64 -16.65 17.98
N PRO A 344 -14.17 -17.82 17.53
CA PRO A 344 -12.76 -18.17 17.57
C PRO A 344 -11.96 -17.25 16.63
N ARG A 345 -10.67 -17.03 16.96
CA ARG A 345 -9.76 -16.27 16.10
C ARG A 345 -9.57 -17.02 14.78
N ILE A 346 -9.79 -16.34 13.66
CA ILE A 346 -9.59 -16.91 12.33
C ILE A 346 -8.14 -16.65 11.89
N ALA A 347 -7.42 -17.73 11.59
CA ALA A 347 -6.05 -17.69 11.06
C ALA A 347 -6.00 -16.99 9.69
N GLY A 348 -4.87 -16.37 9.35
CA GLY A 348 -4.61 -15.78 8.04
C GLY A 348 -5.16 -14.37 7.80
N LEU A 349 -5.93 -13.76 8.71
CA LEU A 349 -6.48 -12.40 8.52
C LEU A 349 -5.39 -11.34 8.32
N GLY A 350 -4.32 -11.39 9.12
CA GLY A 350 -3.17 -10.49 8.96
C GLY A 350 -2.47 -10.67 7.61
N ALA A 351 -2.33 -11.93 7.15
CA ALA A 351 -1.72 -12.23 5.86
C ALA A 351 -2.56 -11.70 4.68
N VAL A 352 -3.90 -11.76 4.79
CA VAL A 352 -4.80 -11.17 3.80
C VAL A 352 -4.65 -9.64 3.75
N ALA A 353 -4.55 -8.98 4.90
CA ALA A 353 -4.29 -7.53 4.97
C ALA A 353 -2.97 -7.16 4.26
N VAL A 354 -1.88 -7.85 4.59
CA VAL A 354 -0.57 -7.62 3.94
C VAL A 354 -0.64 -7.89 2.44
N SER A 355 -1.29 -8.99 2.03
CA SER A 355 -1.48 -9.33 0.62
C SER A 355 -2.30 -8.28 -0.12
N GLY A 356 -3.31 -7.68 0.53
CA GLY A 356 -4.05 -6.54 0.00
C GLY A 356 -3.14 -5.37 -0.35
N VAL A 357 -2.18 -5.01 0.50
CA VAL A 357 -1.21 -3.94 0.22
C VAL A 357 -0.32 -4.29 -0.99
N VAL A 358 0.13 -5.54 -1.09
CA VAL A 358 0.92 -6.01 -2.24
C VAL A 358 0.10 -5.91 -3.53
N VAL A 359 -1.15 -6.37 -3.52
CA VAL A 359 -2.06 -6.30 -4.67
C VAL A 359 -2.39 -4.86 -5.04
N ALA A 360 -2.61 -3.97 -4.06
CA ALA A 360 -2.80 -2.55 -4.32
C ALA A 360 -1.57 -1.91 -4.97
N THR A 361 -0.37 -2.29 -4.54
CA THR A 361 0.88 -1.83 -5.15
C THR A 361 0.90 -2.21 -6.64
N VAL A 362 0.63 -3.48 -6.96
CA VAL A 362 0.53 -3.96 -8.35
C VAL A 362 -0.57 -3.21 -9.13
N GLY A 363 -1.75 -3.02 -8.53
CA GLY A 363 -2.86 -2.29 -9.13
C GLY A 363 -2.52 -0.83 -9.46
N VAL A 364 -1.87 -0.13 -8.53
CA VAL A 364 -1.32 1.21 -8.74
C VAL A 364 -0.33 1.22 -9.91
N LEU A 365 0.63 0.30 -9.93
CA LEU A 365 1.66 0.28 -10.97
C LEU A 365 1.11 -0.06 -12.35
N LEU A 366 0.03 -0.83 -12.44
CA LEU A 366 -0.66 -1.09 -13.70
C LEU A 366 -1.44 0.12 -14.21
N CYS A 367 -1.91 0.99 -13.30
CA CYS A 367 -2.51 2.26 -13.68
C CYS A 367 -1.48 3.24 -14.27
N LEU A 368 -0.20 3.08 -13.92
CA LEU A 368 0.91 3.88 -14.44
C LEU A 368 1.45 3.29 -15.75
N SER A 369 1.32 4.04 -16.85
CA SER A 369 1.67 3.57 -18.19
C SER A 369 3.13 3.14 -18.37
N GLU A 370 4.04 3.75 -17.60
CA GLU A 370 5.48 3.50 -17.66
C GLU A 370 5.87 2.15 -17.00
N PHE A 371 5.18 1.74 -15.95
CA PHE A 371 5.51 0.52 -15.20
C PHE A 371 4.67 -0.69 -15.58
N ALA A 372 3.50 -0.46 -16.21
CA ALA A 372 2.58 -1.54 -16.57
C ALA A 372 3.27 -2.68 -17.36
N PRO A 373 4.14 -2.45 -18.37
CA PRO A 373 4.82 -3.53 -19.09
C PRO A 373 5.76 -4.37 -18.20
N SER A 374 6.38 -3.73 -17.20
CA SER A 374 7.35 -4.37 -16.31
C SER A 374 6.69 -5.14 -15.17
N VAL A 375 5.56 -4.65 -14.65
CA VAL A 375 4.87 -5.25 -13.49
C VAL A 375 3.89 -6.34 -13.89
N ARG A 376 3.36 -6.27 -15.11
CA ARG A 376 2.34 -7.22 -15.59
C ARG A 376 2.74 -8.69 -15.49
N PRO A 377 3.97 -9.12 -15.85
CA PRO A 377 4.37 -10.52 -15.67
C PRO A 377 4.38 -10.98 -14.20
N ALA A 378 4.59 -10.07 -13.25
CA ALA A 378 4.56 -10.35 -11.81
C ALA A 378 3.12 -10.46 -11.26
N SER A 379 2.15 -9.83 -11.93
CA SER A 379 0.79 -9.67 -11.40
C SER A 379 0.03 -11.00 -11.24
N ALA A 380 0.18 -11.94 -12.18
CA ALA A 380 -0.53 -13.22 -12.15
C ALA A 380 -0.18 -14.08 -10.92
N PRO A 381 1.09 -14.39 -10.62
CA PRO A 381 1.43 -15.16 -9.42
C PRO A 381 1.08 -14.43 -8.12
N ILE A 382 1.22 -13.10 -8.07
CA ILE A 382 0.82 -12.30 -6.89
C ILE A 382 -0.69 -12.38 -6.65
N LEU A 383 -1.49 -12.23 -7.71
CA LEU A 383 -2.95 -12.28 -7.62
C LEU A 383 -3.44 -13.68 -7.23
N ALA A 384 -2.82 -14.73 -7.78
CA ALA A 384 -3.16 -16.10 -7.44
C ALA A 384 -2.80 -16.43 -5.98
N ALA A 385 -1.67 -15.94 -5.47
CA ALA A 385 -1.32 -16.06 -4.06
C ALA A 385 -2.30 -15.28 -3.16
N HIS A 386 -2.73 -14.09 -3.59
CA HIS A 386 -3.76 -13.32 -2.89
C HIS A 386 -5.07 -14.10 -2.76
N VAL A 387 -5.56 -14.66 -3.87
CA VAL A 387 -6.77 -15.50 -3.86
C VAL A 387 -6.59 -16.72 -2.95
N ALA A 388 -5.42 -17.36 -2.98
CA ALA A 388 -5.13 -18.49 -2.09
C ALA A 388 -5.16 -18.10 -0.60
N LEU A 389 -4.59 -16.94 -0.23
CA LEU A 389 -4.62 -16.42 1.14
C LEU A 389 -6.05 -16.07 1.58
N VAL A 390 -6.83 -15.41 0.72
CA VAL A 390 -8.23 -15.07 1.02
C VAL A 390 -9.08 -16.35 1.15
N ALA A 391 -8.81 -17.36 0.33
CA ALA A 391 -9.52 -18.63 0.38
C ALA A 391 -9.31 -19.38 1.71
N VAL A 392 -8.13 -19.25 2.34
CA VAL A 392 -7.89 -19.79 3.70
C VAL A 392 -8.86 -19.19 4.71
N VAL A 393 -9.09 -17.88 4.66
CA VAL A 393 -10.02 -17.19 5.56
C VAL A 393 -11.48 -17.52 5.21
N LEU A 394 -11.83 -17.55 3.92
CA LEU A 394 -13.19 -17.92 3.48
C LEU A 394 -13.55 -19.36 3.81
N GLN A 395 -12.59 -20.27 3.92
CA GLN A 395 -12.83 -21.63 4.42
C GLN A 395 -13.41 -21.60 5.84
N ALA A 396 -13.00 -20.68 6.70
CA ALA A 396 -13.60 -20.51 8.02
C ALA A 396 -15.06 -20.03 7.94
N VAL A 397 -15.42 -19.24 6.93
CA VAL A 397 -16.81 -18.83 6.68
C VAL A 397 -17.66 -20.03 6.28
N VAL A 398 -17.19 -20.82 5.30
CA VAL A 398 -17.90 -22.01 4.82
C VAL A 398 -18.14 -23.01 5.95
N LEU A 399 -17.10 -23.28 6.75
CA LEU A 399 -17.22 -24.16 7.91
C LEU A 399 -18.10 -23.56 9.01
N GLY A 400 -17.99 -22.26 9.25
CA GLY A 400 -18.74 -21.56 10.29
C GLY A 400 -20.24 -21.54 10.01
N VAL A 401 -20.67 -21.31 8.77
CA VAL A 401 -22.10 -21.29 8.39
C VAL A 401 -22.78 -22.66 8.55
N GLY A 402 -22.00 -23.74 8.61
CA GLY A 402 -22.52 -25.08 8.94
C GLY A 402 -22.91 -25.24 10.41
N VAL A 403 -22.62 -24.25 11.27
CA VAL A 403 -22.98 -24.25 12.69
C VAL A 403 -24.22 -23.37 12.90
N ASP A 404 -25.22 -23.91 13.61
CA ASP A 404 -26.46 -23.19 13.90
C ASP A 404 -26.20 -21.85 14.60
N GLY A 405 -26.85 -20.80 14.10
CA GLY A 405 -26.73 -19.44 14.64
C GLY A 405 -25.48 -18.67 14.20
N VAL A 406 -24.60 -19.26 13.37
CA VAL A 406 -23.44 -18.58 12.79
C VAL A 406 -23.74 -18.15 11.35
N ARG A 407 -23.45 -16.88 11.02
CA ARG A 407 -23.65 -16.31 9.68
C ARG A 407 -22.36 -15.66 9.16
N PRO A 408 -22.19 -15.49 7.84
CA PRO A 408 -21.11 -14.66 7.31
C PRO A 408 -21.29 -13.24 7.81
N GLY A 409 -20.27 -12.70 8.47
CA GLY A 409 -20.21 -11.29 8.81
C GLY A 409 -19.82 -10.44 7.61
N LEU A 410 -19.85 -9.12 7.77
CA LEU A 410 -19.51 -8.16 6.70
C LEU A 410 -18.09 -8.40 6.16
N GLY A 411 -17.15 -8.82 7.02
CA GLY A 411 -15.79 -9.16 6.62
C GLY A 411 -15.76 -10.32 5.62
N GLY A 412 -16.54 -11.38 5.86
CA GLY A 412 -16.63 -12.53 4.97
C GLY A 412 -17.15 -12.16 3.58
N TRP A 413 -18.16 -11.28 3.52
CA TRP A 413 -18.69 -10.77 2.25
C TRP A 413 -17.66 -9.93 1.47
N LEU A 414 -16.92 -9.06 2.15
CA LEU A 414 -15.88 -8.24 1.53
C LEU A 414 -14.70 -9.08 1.03
N LEU A 415 -14.33 -10.14 1.76
CA LEU A 415 -13.35 -11.11 1.29
C LEU A 415 -13.84 -11.85 0.03
N GLY A 416 -15.13 -12.20 -0.02
CA GLY A 416 -15.76 -12.72 -1.23
C GLY A 416 -15.71 -11.74 -2.40
N LEU A 417 -16.01 -10.46 -2.16
CA LEU A 417 -15.88 -9.39 -3.15
C LEU A 417 -14.43 -9.22 -3.63
N SER A 418 -13.45 -9.38 -2.73
CA SER A 418 -12.04 -9.33 -3.12
C SER A 418 -11.70 -10.43 -4.13
N VAL A 419 -12.10 -11.68 -3.86
CA VAL A 419 -11.88 -12.80 -4.79
C VAL A 419 -12.60 -12.55 -6.11
N LEU A 420 -13.84 -12.05 -6.08
CA LEU A 420 -14.58 -11.73 -7.29
C LEU A 420 -13.87 -10.67 -8.14
N ALA A 421 -13.44 -9.56 -7.52
CA ALA A 421 -12.69 -8.51 -8.20
C ALA A 421 -11.36 -9.02 -8.77
N ALA A 422 -10.64 -9.88 -8.04
CA ALA A 422 -9.42 -10.54 -8.50
C ALA A 422 -9.68 -11.45 -9.72
N VAL A 423 -10.74 -12.26 -9.69
CA VAL A 423 -11.13 -13.14 -10.80
C VAL A 423 -11.49 -12.32 -12.05
N VAL A 424 -12.19 -11.19 -11.90
CA VAL A 424 -12.51 -10.29 -13.02
C VAL A 424 -11.28 -9.51 -13.50
N ALA A 425 -10.31 -9.25 -12.63
CA ALA A 425 -9.04 -8.61 -13.00
C ALA A 425 -8.17 -9.52 -13.91
N ALA A 426 -8.22 -10.84 -13.72
CA ALA A 426 -7.41 -11.80 -14.48
C ALA A 426 -7.59 -11.71 -16.02
N PRO A 427 -8.81 -11.73 -16.60
CA PRO A 427 -9.00 -11.55 -18.03
C PRO A 427 -8.60 -10.15 -18.51
N ALA A 428 -8.78 -9.10 -17.69
CA ALA A 428 -8.31 -7.76 -18.03
C ALA A 428 -6.77 -7.68 -18.09
N LEU A 429 -6.07 -8.37 -17.18
CA LEU A 429 -4.62 -8.55 -17.21
C LEU A 429 -4.16 -9.32 -18.45
N ALA A 430 -4.89 -10.37 -18.85
CA ALA A 430 -4.59 -11.12 -20.08
C ALA A 430 -4.79 -10.25 -21.33
N ALA A 431 -5.92 -9.54 -21.44
CA ALA A 431 -6.25 -8.65 -22.55
C ALA A 431 -5.27 -7.46 -22.67
N ALA A 432 -4.75 -6.95 -21.55
CA ALA A 432 -3.82 -5.81 -21.50
C ALA A 432 -2.46 -6.03 -22.19
N GLY A 433 -2.24 -7.16 -22.83
CA GLY A 433 -1.15 -7.29 -23.79
C GLY A 433 -1.10 -8.63 -24.48
N GLY A 434 -2.27 -9.05 -24.97
CA GLY A 434 -2.34 -9.68 -26.29
C GLY A 434 -2.03 -8.69 -27.43
N SER A 435 -1.89 -7.39 -27.13
CA SER A 435 -1.50 -6.34 -28.09
C SER A 435 0.02 -6.19 -28.29
N ASP A 436 0.84 -6.87 -27.49
CA ASP A 436 2.29 -6.83 -27.66
C ASP A 436 2.68 -7.90 -28.69
N PRO A 437 3.47 -7.56 -29.73
CA PRO A 437 4.02 -8.56 -30.63
C PRO A 437 4.70 -9.67 -29.82
N VAL A 438 4.34 -10.92 -30.10
CA VAL A 438 5.09 -12.09 -29.62
C VAL A 438 6.40 -12.10 -30.41
N ASP A 439 7.31 -11.19 -30.06
CA ASP A 439 8.68 -11.22 -30.55
C ASP A 439 9.38 -12.35 -29.80
N SER A 440 9.23 -13.54 -30.35
CA SER A 440 9.90 -14.76 -29.96
C SER A 440 11.36 -14.72 -30.44
N ASP A 441 12.17 -13.83 -29.88
CA ASP A 441 13.62 -14.07 -29.79
C ASP A 441 13.85 -15.08 -28.67
N ALA A 442 13.27 -16.27 -28.84
CA ALA A 442 13.44 -17.40 -27.93
C ALA A 442 14.79 -18.06 -28.21
N ALA A 443 15.88 -17.34 -27.97
CA ALA A 443 17.16 -17.99 -27.74
C ALA A 443 16.94 -19.01 -26.61
N GLU A 444 17.31 -20.26 -26.87
CA GLU A 444 17.09 -21.34 -25.91
C GLU A 444 17.75 -20.97 -24.58
N ARG A 445 16.96 -20.91 -23.50
CA ARG A 445 17.50 -20.55 -22.18
C ARG A 445 18.54 -21.59 -21.77
N PRO A 446 19.68 -21.18 -21.15
CA PRO A 446 20.67 -22.12 -20.65
C PRO A 446 20.03 -23.20 -19.77
N LEU A 447 20.54 -24.43 -19.85
CA LEU A 447 20.03 -25.57 -19.10
C LEU A 447 19.91 -25.28 -17.59
N LEU A 448 20.87 -24.54 -17.03
CA LEU A 448 20.84 -24.10 -15.64
C LEU A 448 19.61 -23.24 -15.31
N VAL A 449 19.26 -22.26 -16.15
CA VAL A 449 18.09 -21.38 -15.96
C VAL A 449 16.79 -22.19 -16.04
N ARG A 450 16.71 -23.13 -16.99
CA ARG A 450 15.59 -24.06 -17.13
C ARG A 450 15.44 -24.94 -15.89
N ALA A 451 16.55 -25.53 -15.43
CA ALA A 451 16.56 -26.38 -14.25
C ALA A 451 16.11 -25.61 -13.01
N VAL A 452 16.72 -24.45 -12.72
CA VAL A 452 16.36 -23.62 -11.55
C VAL A 452 14.89 -23.17 -11.60
N ALA A 453 14.38 -22.76 -12.77
CA ALA A 453 12.98 -22.37 -12.92
C ALA A 453 12.01 -23.52 -12.62
N TRP A 454 12.26 -24.71 -13.17
CA TRP A 454 11.44 -25.88 -12.90
C TRP A 454 11.60 -26.39 -11.47
N THR A 455 12.79 -26.36 -10.89
CA THR A 455 13.01 -26.72 -9.49
C THR A 455 12.22 -25.80 -8.56
N SER A 456 12.27 -24.48 -8.78
CA SER A 456 11.44 -23.52 -8.01
C SER A 456 9.95 -23.83 -8.15
N ALA A 457 9.46 -24.04 -9.38
CA ALA A 457 8.06 -24.35 -9.62
C ALA A 457 7.63 -25.66 -8.94
N VAL A 458 8.42 -26.73 -9.07
CA VAL A 458 8.14 -28.03 -8.43
C VAL A 458 8.10 -27.89 -6.92
N LEU A 459 9.07 -27.21 -6.31
CA LEU A 459 9.08 -26.97 -4.86
C LEU A 459 7.84 -26.19 -4.41
N ILE A 460 7.48 -25.12 -5.11
CA ILE A 460 6.29 -24.32 -4.76
C ILE A 460 5.01 -25.15 -4.92
N VAL A 461 4.87 -25.94 -5.99
CA VAL A 461 3.71 -26.80 -6.22
C VAL A 461 3.62 -27.87 -5.14
N VAL A 462 4.69 -28.64 -4.94
CA VAL A 462 4.73 -29.71 -3.93
C VAL A 462 4.47 -29.15 -2.54
N GLY A 463 5.12 -28.04 -2.16
CA GLY A 463 4.88 -27.39 -0.88
C GLY A 463 3.44 -26.89 -0.70
N SER A 464 2.83 -26.33 -1.75
CA SER A 464 1.44 -25.84 -1.71
C SER A 464 0.40 -26.95 -1.63
N LEU A 465 0.73 -28.15 -2.11
CA LEU A 465 -0.14 -29.33 -2.06
C LEU A 465 0.03 -30.18 -0.80
N LEU A 466 1.15 -29.99 -0.09
CA LEU A 466 1.44 -30.61 1.20
C LEU A 466 0.76 -29.88 2.37
N PRO A 467 0.68 -30.51 3.56
CA PRO A 467 0.17 -29.87 4.76
C PRO A 467 0.87 -28.55 5.02
N ALA A 468 0.10 -27.45 5.07
CA ALA A 468 0.69 -26.15 5.40
C ALA A 468 0.46 -25.72 6.82
N ARG A 469 -0.54 -26.28 7.51
CA ARG A 469 -0.79 -25.98 8.91
C ARG A 469 -0.93 -27.26 9.71
N SER A 470 -0.42 -27.21 10.92
CA SER A 470 -0.60 -28.24 11.95
C SER A 470 -1.21 -27.56 13.17
N VAL A 471 -2.42 -27.98 13.55
CA VAL A 471 -3.07 -27.51 14.78
C VAL A 471 -3.36 -28.74 15.62
N ASP A 472 -2.78 -28.80 16.82
CA ASP A 472 -2.94 -29.92 17.76
C ASP A 472 -2.67 -31.31 17.14
N GLY A 473 -1.65 -31.38 16.27
CA GLY A 473 -1.28 -32.60 15.56
C GLY A 473 -2.16 -32.96 14.36
N ARG A 474 -3.19 -32.16 14.05
CA ARG A 474 -4.02 -32.32 12.84
C ARG A 474 -3.51 -31.46 11.69
N LEU A 475 -3.25 -32.13 10.57
CA LEU A 475 -2.78 -31.52 9.33
C LEU A 475 -3.94 -30.94 8.53
N GLY A 476 -3.81 -29.68 8.09
CA GLY A 476 -4.83 -28.98 7.31
C GLY A 476 -4.28 -28.32 6.05
N GLY A 477 -5.19 -28.10 5.08
CA GLY A 477 -4.90 -27.38 3.84
C GLY A 477 -4.00 -28.15 2.88
N TRP A 478 -4.27 -29.44 2.66
CA TRP A 478 -3.48 -30.29 1.76
C TRP A 478 -4.38 -31.18 0.90
N ILE A 479 -3.82 -31.70 -0.19
CA ILE A 479 -4.60 -32.41 -1.22
C ILE A 479 -5.21 -33.73 -0.73
N GLY A 480 -4.73 -34.29 0.39
CA GLY A 480 -5.25 -35.53 0.97
C GLY A 480 -6.57 -35.37 1.72
N THR A 481 -7.04 -34.15 2.01
CA THR A 481 -8.30 -33.93 2.74
C THR A 481 -9.50 -33.86 1.80
N TRP A 482 -9.84 -34.97 1.14
CA TRP A 482 -11.00 -35.02 0.24
C TRP A 482 -12.32 -35.17 1.03
N PRO A 483 -13.40 -34.41 0.71
CA PRO A 483 -13.49 -33.36 -0.32
C PRO A 483 -12.74 -32.07 0.05
N TRP A 484 -12.13 -31.42 -0.95
CA TRP A 484 -11.31 -30.24 -0.73
C TRP A 484 -12.11 -29.00 -0.32
N GLY A 485 -11.59 -28.30 0.69
CA GLY A 485 -12.02 -26.96 1.05
C GLY A 485 -11.53 -25.89 0.08
N TRP A 486 -12.03 -24.67 0.26
CA TRP A 486 -11.65 -23.48 -0.50
C TRP A 486 -10.16 -23.17 -0.34
N ASP A 487 -9.59 -23.44 0.84
CA ASP A 487 -8.17 -23.27 1.13
C ASP A 487 -7.28 -24.14 0.24
N VAL A 488 -7.69 -25.39 -0.02
CA VAL A 488 -6.99 -26.30 -0.95
C VAL A 488 -7.19 -25.86 -2.40
N TRP A 489 -8.41 -25.52 -2.82
CA TRP A 489 -8.69 -25.05 -4.18
C TRP A 489 -7.89 -23.78 -4.53
N GLY A 490 -7.82 -22.80 -3.63
CA GLY A 490 -7.02 -21.59 -3.83
C GLY A 490 -5.54 -21.89 -4.09
N ARG A 491 -4.98 -22.87 -3.38
CA ARG A 491 -3.59 -23.31 -3.55
C ARG A 491 -3.36 -24.11 -4.81
N VAL A 492 -4.32 -24.91 -5.24
CA VAL A 492 -4.28 -25.62 -6.53
C VAL A 492 -4.26 -24.61 -7.68
N VAL A 493 -5.09 -23.56 -7.61
CA VAL A 493 -5.08 -22.46 -8.59
C VAL A 493 -3.72 -21.74 -8.57
N PHE A 494 -3.19 -21.43 -7.39
CA PHE A 494 -1.86 -20.82 -7.27
C PHE A 494 -0.76 -21.70 -7.88
N ALA A 495 -0.75 -23.00 -7.58
CA ALA A 495 0.18 -23.98 -8.15
C ALA A 495 0.10 -24.01 -9.69
N ALA A 496 -1.12 -24.03 -10.26
CA ALA A 496 -1.31 -23.98 -11.71
C ALA A 496 -0.76 -22.67 -12.32
N VAL A 497 -0.95 -21.54 -11.65
CA VAL A 497 -0.40 -20.25 -12.10
C VAL A 497 1.12 -20.24 -12.02
N VAL A 498 1.74 -20.83 -11.00
CA VAL A 498 3.20 -20.93 -10.87
C VAL A 498 3.80 -21.78 -12.00
N VAL A 499 3.22 -22.95 -12.29
CA VAL A 499 3.63 -23.79 -13.43
C VAL A 499 3.51 -23.04 -14.75
N THR A 500 2.37 -22.37 -14.96
CA THR A 500 2.13 -21.56 -16.17
C THR A 500 3.15 -20.42 -16.27
N THR A 501 3.44 -19.75 -15.16
CA THR A 501 4.42 -18.66 -15.07
C THR A 501 5.82 -19.15 -15.38
N ALA A 502 6.22 -20.34 -14.89
CA ALA A 502 7.48 -20.98 -15.21
C ALA A 502 7.60 -21.33 -16.70
N ALA A 503 6.55 -21.84 -17.32
CA ALA A 503 6.54 -22.11 -18.76
C ALA A 503 6.65 -20.82 -19.59
N ILE A 504 5.94 -19.75 -19.19
CA ILE A 504 5.96 -18.45 -19.87
C ILE A 504 7.33 -17.78 -19.72
N LEU A 505 7.91 -17.74 -18.52
CA LEU A 505 9.17 -17.03 -18.27
C LEU A 505 10.32 -17.59 -19.10
N LEU A 506 10.34 -18.90 -19.35
CA LEU A 506 11.37 -19.56 -20.16
C LEU A 506 11.30 -19.16 -21.64
N ARG A 507 10.15 -18.66 -22.10
CA ARG A 507 9.92 -18.20 -23.48
C ARG A 507 9.84 -16.67 -23.60
N ALA A 508 9.75 -15.96 -22.48
CA ALA A 508 9.60 -14.52 -22.43
C ALA A 508 10.94 -13.79 -22.56
N ARG A 509 10.88 -12.52 -23.00
CA ARG A 509 12.01 -11.58 -22.90
C ARG A 509 12.54 -11.52 -21.47
N ARG A 510 13.86 -11.33 -21.30
CA ARG A 510 14.55 -11.37 -20.01
C ARG A 510 13.89 -10.50 -18.93
N SER A 511 13.55 -9.25 -19.25
CA SER A 511 12.90 -8.33 -18.32
C SER A 511 11.55 -8.85 -17.80
N ARG A 512 10.75 -9.47 -18.68
CA ARG A 512 9.47 -10.09 -18.31
C ARG A 512 9.67 -11.37 -17.50
N ALA A 513 10.69 -12.15 -17.82
CA ALA A 513 11.05 -13.35 -17.07
C ALA A 513 11.50 -13.02 -15.63
N VAL A 514 12.31 -11.98 -15.46
CA VAL A 514 12.71 -11.45 -14.13
C VAL A 514 11.46 -11.03 -13.35
N ALA A 515 10.58 -10.22 -13.95
CA ALA A 515 9.36 -9.78 -13.28
C ALA A 515 8.44 -10.94 -12.87
N ALA A 516 8.28 -11.95 -13.73
CA ALA A 516 7.53 -13.16 -13.43
C ALA A 516 8.13 -13.96 -12.26
N ALA A 517 9.47 -14.10 -12.23
CA ALA A 517 10.18 -14.74 -11.13
C ALA A 517 10.04 -13.96 -9.80
N VAL A 518 10.13 -12.62 -9.85
CA VAL A 518 9.90 -11.76 -8.68
C VAL A 518 8.46 -11.91 -8.18
N GLY A 519 7.47 -11.88 -9.07
CA GLY A 519 6.07 -12.09 -8.69
C GLY A 519 5.82 -13.46 -8.06
N THR A 520 6.48 -14.50 -8.58
CA THR A 520 6.44 -15.86 -8.02
C THR A 520 7.08 -15.93 -6.64
N THR A 521 8.23 -15.27 -6.46
CA THR A 521 8.92 -15.13 -5.16
C THR A 521 8.00 -14.46 -4.14
N VAL A 522 7.39 -13.32 -4.49
CA VAL A 522 6.52 -12.55 -3.60
C VAL A 522 5.27 -13.35 -3.24
N GLY A 523 4.61 -13.97 -4.23
CA GLY A 523 3.41 -14.77 -4.00
C GLY A 523 3.68 -16.00 -3.12
N ALA A 524 4.67 -16.81 -3.48
CA ALA A 524 5.03 -18.03 -2.73
C ALA A 524 5.59 -17.70 -1.34
N GLY A 525 6.45 -16.68 -1.24
CA GLY A 525 7.01 -16.22 0.03
C GLY A 525 5.93 -15.72 0.99
N GLY A 526 4.96 -14.94 0.49
CA GLY A 526 3.82 -14.49 1.28
C GLY A 526 2.97 -15.65 1.80
N LEU A 527 2.70 -16.65 0.96
CA LEU A 527 1.92 -17.84 1.35
C LEU A 527 2.66 -18.70 2.39
N ALA A 528 3.97 -18.89 2.22
CA ALA A 528 4.82 -19.61 3.17
C ALA A 528 4.91 -18.89 4.52
N LEU A 529 5.17 -17.58 4.52
CA LEU A 529 5.28 -16.77 5.74
C LEU A 529 3.97 -16.75 6.52
N ALA A 530 2.82 -16.61 5.83
CA ALA A 530 1.51 -16.67 6.45
C ALA A 530 1.31 -18.00 7.21
N ALA A 531 1.64 -19.12 6.56
CA ALA A 531 1.52 -20.43 7.18
C ALA A 531 2.51 -20.64 8.35
N ILE A 532 3.71 -20.05 8.30
CA ILE A 532 4.69 -20.10 9.40
C ILE A 532 4.16 -19.41 10.64
N VAL A 533 3.53 -18.24 10.48
CA VAL A 533 2.95 -17.50 11.61
C VAL A 533 1.78 -18.25 12.26
N ASP A 534 1.00 -19.00 11.48
CA ASP A 534 -0.21 -19.70 11.92
C ASP A 534 0.02 -21.18 12.32
N GLY A 535 1.28 -21.59 12.58
CA GLY A 535 1.62 -22.97 12.96
C GLY A 535 1.97 -23.87 11.77
N ALA A 536 3.05 -23.52 11.06
CA ALA A 536 3.45 -24.17 9.82
C ALA A 536 3.62 -25.69 9.95
N ALA A 537 3.24 -26.36 8.87
CA ALA A 537 3.66 -27.73 8.57
C ALA A 537 4.66 -27.77 7.41
N VAL A 538 5.17 -28.96 7.08
CA VAL A 538 6.24 -29.20 6.10
C VAL A 538 6.01 -28.52 4.75
N GLY A 539 4.76 -28.41 4.28
CA GLY A 539 4.41 -27.76 3.01
C GLY A 539 4.79 -26.27 2.97
N ALA A 540 4.63 -25.54 4.09
CA ALA A 540 4.98 -24.13 4.17
C ALA A 540 6.49 -23.91 4.01
N ALA A 541 7.31 -24.76 4.64
CA ALA A 541 8.76 -24.70 4.53
C ALA A 541 9.22 -24.97 3.09
N ILE A 542 8.66 -25.99 2.43
CA ILE A 542 9.01 -26.34 1.05
C ILE A 542 8.61 -25.22 0.08
N THR A 543 7.42 -24.62 0.25
CA THR A 543 7.01 -23.44 -0.53
C THR A 543 7.96 -22.26 -0.31
N GLY A 544 8.42 -22.05 0.93
CA GLY A 544 9.41 -21.03 1.26
C GLY A 544 10.75 -21.24 0.56
N VAL A 545 11.27 -22.48 0.56
CA VAL A 545 12.49 -22.83 -0.20
C VAL A 545 12.28 -22.59 -1.69
N GLY A 546 11.13 -22.99 -2.25
CA GLY A 546 10.78 -22.73 -3.64
C GLY A 546 10.76 -21.23 -3.98
N ALA A 547 10.28 -20.38 -3.06
CA ALA A 547 10.33 -18.92 -3.19
C ALA A 547 11.77 -18.38 -3.18
N ILE A 548 12.65 -18.90 -2.32
CA ILE A 548 14.08 -18.54 -2.29
C ILE A 548 14.76 -18.91 -3.62
N VAL A 549 14.49 -20.11 -4.15
CA VAL A 549 15.02 -20.53 -5.46
C VAL A 549 14.49 -19.62 -6.58
N SER A 550 13.25 -19.15 -6.49
CA SER A 550 12.68 -18.17 -7.44
C SER A 550 13.38 -16.80 -7.35
N ALA A 551 13.77 -16.39 -6.13
CA ALA A 551 14.55 -15.17 -5.94
C ALA A 551 15.94 -15.31 -6.58
N LEU A 552 16.61 -16.44 -6.37
CA LEU A 552 17.91 -16.75 -7.01
C LEU A 552 17.79 -16.77 -8.53
N LEU A 553 16.70 -17.34 -9.08
CA LEU A 553 16.40 -17.31 -10.51
C LEU A 553 16.32 -15.87 -11.03
N SER A 554 15.64 -14.98 -10.32
CA SER A 554 15.58 -13.57 -10.71
C SER A 554 16.98 -12.93 -10.76
N GLY A 555 17.85 -13.23 -9.80
CA GLY A 555 19.25 -12.79 -9.77
C GLY A 555 20.08 -13.36 -10.92
N LEU A 556 19.95 -14.65 -11.21
CA LEU A 556 20.59 -15.29 -12.37
C LEU A 556 20.15 -14.63 -13.67
N LEU A 557 18.85 -14.38 -13.84
CA LEU A 557 18.31 -13.72 -15.01
C LEU A 557 18.82 -12.28 -15.16
N THR A 558 19.21 -11.59 -14.08
CA THR A 558 19.80 -10.25 -14.14
C THR A 558 21.32 -10.22 -14.38
N ARG A 559 22.07 -11.27 -14.05
CA ARG A 559 23.55 -11.26 -14.09
C ARG A 559 24.18 -11.55 -15.45
N THR A 560 23.49 -12.26 -16.32
CA THR A 560 24.04 -12.69 -17.62
C THR A 560 24.09 -11.57 -18.67
N ASP A 561 24.38 -10.34 -18.23
CA ASP A 561 24.71 -9.17 -19.08
C ASP A 561 26.23 -9.07 -19.34
N GLU A 562 27.03 -9.96 -18.74
CA GLU A 562 28.42 -10.27 -19.08
C GLU A 562 28.49 -11.64 -19.76
#